data_AF-A0A3L6P490-F1
#
_entry.id   AF-A0A3L6P490-F1
#
_cell.length_a   1.000
_cell.length_b   1.000
_cell.length_c   1.000
_cell.angle_alpha   90.00
_cell.angle_beta   90.00
_cell.angle_gamma   90.00
#
_symmetry.space_group_name_H-M   'P 1'
#
loop_
_entity.id
_entity.type
_entity.pdbx_description
1 polymer ?
#
loop_
_entity_poly.entity_id
_entity_poly.type
_entity_poly.pdbx_seq_one_letter_code
_entity_poly.pdbx_strand_id
1 'polypeptide(L)'
;MEAAHDTWPAPSGAKRNFGPLNQLGDLSKADPDKISVIDFYAYQQISFITPTQLWDALKPGDAYRFVDCQENKEATLMLAGAIRWDVKDDRDIHKEATFLRRKDNAKDYGYFQDSLFPTDPHKLPDIVIFNCQLGVNRSPMMAFWYMRYLLKTYPSTVPDRPNVRALKTRVYILEGGVSGLESSGTPRGLQSLLYDPSKKSGASGSGTSFASSPQPTNQSNMRRVTSGVSKTN
;
A
#
# COMPACT_ATOMS: atom_id res chain seq x y z
N MET A 1 21.90 -15.43 14.08
CA MET A 1 21.30 -15.55 12.73
C MET A 1 20.88 -14.13 12.36
N GLU A 2 21.69 -13.41 11.61
CA GLU A 2 21.35 -12.05 11.15
C GLU A 2 20.07 -12.13 10.34
N ALA A 3 19.02 -11.43 10.80
CA ALA A 3 17.80 -11.31 10.02
C ALA A 3 18.15 -10.62 8.72
N ALA A 4 17.90 -11.30 7.58
CA ALA A 4 17.99 -10.68 6.27
C ALA A 4 17.33 -9.30 6.35
N HIS A 5 18.07 -8.25 5.99
CA HIS A 5 17.58 -6.88 6.02
C HIS A 5 16.23 -6.83 5.29
N ASP A 6 15.13 -6.63 6.04
CA ASP A 6 13.80 -6.44 5.46
C ASP A 6 13.89 -5.19 4.58
N THR A 7 13.78 -5.36 3.27
CA THR A 7 13.84 -4.25 2.30
C THR A 7 12.64 -3.32 2.43
N TRP A 8 11.59 -3.78 3.12
CA TRP A 8 10.43 -2.98 3.45
C TRP A 8 10.72 -2.05 4.64
N PRO A 9 10.34 -0.76 4.56
CA PRO A 9 10.52 0.18 5.68
C PRO A 9 9.86 -0.35 6.96
N ALA A 10 10.55 -0.20 8.10
CA ALA A 10 10.00 -0.57 9.40
C ALA A 10 8.80 0.34 9.76
N PRO A 11 7.86 -0.13 10.60
CA PRO A 11 6.80 0.71 11.17
C PRO A 11 7.40 1.94 11.86
N SER A 12 7.06 3.15 11.44
CA SER A 12 7.70 4.37 11.96
C SER A 12 6.72 5.30 12.67
N GLY A 13 5.44 4.95 12.71
CA GLY A 13 4.37 5.95 12.74
C GLY A 13 4.39 6.78 11.46
N ALA A 14 3.29 7.42 11.13
CA ALA A 14 3.16 8.26 9.94
C ALA A 14 3.97 9.57 10.11
N LYS A 15 5.33 9.50 10.10
CA LYS A 15 6.31 10.56 10.41
C LYS A 15 6.17 11.87 9.62
N ARG A 16 5.32 11.91 8.59
CA ARG A 16 5.08 13.07 7.72
C ARG A 16 3.61 13.21 7.35
N ASN A 17 2.71 13.01 8.31
CA ASN A 17 1.30 13.24 8.03
C ASN A 17 0.96 14.73 8.26
N PHE A 18 0.76 15.48 7.17
CA PHE A 18 0.15 16.83 7.23
C PHE A 18 -1.39 16.77 7.18
N GLY A 19 -1.97 15.56 7.17
CA GLY A 19 -3.42 15.32 7.15
C GLY A 19 -4.03 15.08 8.54
N PRO A 20 -5.25 14.54 8.63
CA PRO A 20 -6.01 14.41 9.88
C PRO A 20 -5.32 13.63 11.00
N LEU A 21 -4.42 12.69 10.67
CA LEU A 21 -3.66 11.95 11.68
C LEU A 21 -2.47 12.74 12.24
N ASN A 22 -2.21 13.96 11.78
CA ASN A 22 -1.23 14.85 12.43
C ASN A 22 -1.64 15.10 13.89
N GLN A 23 -2.95 15.20 14.15
CA GLN A 23 -3.50 15.30 15.51
C GLN A 23 -3.33 13.99 16.31
N LEU A 24 -3.20 12.83 15.65
CA LEU A 24 -2.80 11.59 16.31
C LEU A 24 -1.29 11.55 16.63
N GLY A 25 -0.47 12.31 15.90
CA GLY A 25 0.92 12.58 16.27
C GLY A 25 1.03 13.30 17.62
N ASP A 26 0.07 14.20 17.91
CA ASP A 26 -0.08 14.81 19.24
C ASP A 26 -0.62 13.85 20.31
N LEU A 27 -1.26 12.73 19.94
CA LEU A 27 -1.58 11.68 20.92
C LEU A 27 -0.32 11.03 21.50
N SER A 28 0.82 11.02 20.81
CA SER A 28 2.08 10.58 21.44
C SER A 28 2.53 11.47 22.61
N LYS A 29 1.92 12.65 22.76
CA LYS A 29 2.14 13.62 23.84
C LYS A 29 0.90 13.80 24.73
N ALA A 30 -0.22 13.17 24.40
CA ALA A 30 -1.45 13.26 25.18
C ALA A 30 -1.40 12.28 26.36
N ASP A 31 -2.23 12.57 27.35
CA ASP A 31 -2.42 11.74 28.54
C ASP A 31 -2.76 10.29 28.12
N PRO A 32 -1.93 9.28 28.45
CA PRO A 32 -2.14 7.88 28.08
C PRO A 32 -3.52 7.34 28.44
N ASP A 33 -4.12 7.86 29.53
CA ASP A 33 -5.43 7.44 30.01
C ASP A 33 -6.60 8.00 29.16
N LYS A 34 -6.32 8.99 28.31
CA LYS A 34 -7.31 9.61 27.40
C LYS A 34 -7.18 9.13 25.95
N ILE A 35 -6.15 8.35 25.65
CA ILE A 35 -5.91 7.82 24.32
C ILE A 35 -6.46 6.41 24.25
N SER A 36 -7.23 6.10 23.21
CA SER A 36 -7.55 4.70 22.95
C SER A 36 -6.25 3.97 22.60
N VAL A 37 -5.79 3.08 23.48
CA VAL A 37 -4.55 2.31 23.33
C VAL A 37 -4.43 1.65 21.95
N ILE A 38 -5.54 1.14 21.44
CA ILE A 38 -5.62 0.53 20.11
C ILE A 38 -5.38 1.53 18.96
N ASP A 39 -5.76 2.79 19.12
CA ASP A 39 -5.56 3.85 18.12
C ASP A 39 -4.09 4.21 18.04
N PHE A 40 -3.44 4.38 19.19
CA PHE A 40 -2.01 4.64 19.28
C PHE A 40 -1.19 3.53 18.61
N TYR A 41 -1.49 2.27 18.95
CA TYR A 41 -0.82 1.13 18.33
C TYR A 41 -1.10 1.03 16.84
N ALA A 42 -2.35 1.19 16.39
CA ALA A 42 -2.67 1.17 14.97
C ALA A 42 -1.87 2.21 14.19
N TYR A 43 -1.73 3.41 14.74
CA TYR A 43 -0.93 4.48 14.13
C TYR A 43 0.56 4.13 14.03
N GLN A 44 1.14 3.53 15.08
CA GLN A 44 2.56 3.14 15.09
C GLN A 44 2.89 2.03 14.09
N GLN A 45 1.92 1.18 13.75
CA GLN A 45 2.10 0.04 12.85
C GLN A 45 2.09 0.43 11.35
N ILE A 46 1.86 1.71 11.03
CA ILE A 46 1.78 2.22 9.65
C ILE A 46 3.05 2.99 9.30
N SER A 47 3.50 2.82 8.05
CA SER A 47 4.62 3.58 7.50
C SER A 47 4.30 4.19 6.15
N PHE A 48 5.06 5.21 5.80
CA PHE A 48 5.11 5.71 4.43
C PHE A 48 6.16 4.96 3.62
N ILE A 49 5.92 4.82 2.32
CA ILE A 49 6.85 4.22 1.38
C ILE A 49 6.98 5.10 0.14
N THR A 50 8.21 5.43 -0.24
CA THR A 50 8.47 6.17 -1.48
C THR A 50 8.29 5.27 -2.71
N PRO A 51 8.04 5.82 -3.90
CA PRO A 51 7.98 5.03 -5.14
C PRO A 51 9.24 4.18 -5.36
N THR A 52 10.43 4.72 -5.08
CA THR A 52 11.69 3.98 -5.22
C THR A 52 11.77 2.81 -4.23
N GLN A 53 11.47 3.05 -2.95
CA GLN A 53 11.46 1.98 -1.94
C GLN A 53 10.43 0.90 -2.26
N LEU A 54 9.25 1.29 -2.76
CA LEU A 54 8.23 0.34 -3.18
C LEU A 54 8.75 -0.54 -4.31
N TRP A 55 9.35 0.05 -5.34
CA TRP A 55 9.91 -0.71 -6.46
C TRP A 55 10.98 -1.69 -6.02
N ASP A 56 11.92 -1.24 -5.18
CA ASP A 56 13.02 -2.07 -4.70
C ASP A 56 12.55 -3.20 -3.76
N ALA A 57 11.44 -2.98 -3.05
CA ALA A 57 10.88 -3.94 -2.11
C ALA A 57 9.95 -4.97 -2.77
N LEU A 58 9.37 -4.67 -3.93
CA LEU A 58 8.48 -5.59 -4.65
C LEU A 58 9.27 -6.82 -5.15
N LYS A 59 9.02 -7.97 -4.54
CA LYS A 59 9.60 -9.26 -4.94
C LYS A 59 8.54 -10.15 -5.61
N PRO A 60 8.91 -10.94 -6.63
CA PRO A 60 8.03 -11.98 -7.17
C PRO A 60 7.64 -12.95 -6.04
N GLY A 61 6.33 -13.17 -5.86
CA GLY A 61 5.79 -14.11 -4.86
C GLY A 61 5.23 -13.46 -3.59
N ASP A 62 5.51 -12.18 -3.32
CA ASP A 62 4.89 -11.48 -2.19
C ASP A 62 3.39 -11.24 -2.45
N ALA A 63 2.53 -11.57 -1.47
CA ALA A 63 1.10 -11.29 -1.58
C ALA A 63 0.79 -9.84 -1.20
N TYR A 64 1.08 -8.90 -2.10
CA TYR A 64 0.75 -7.48 -1.91
C TYR A 64 -0.63 -7.09 -2.46
N ARG A 65 -1.22 -6.04 -1.89
CA ARG A 65 -2.47 -5.41 -2.35
C ARG A 65 -2.31 -3.90 -2.41
N PHE A 66 -2.68 -3.31 -3.54
CA PHE A 66 -2.88 -1.87 -3.65
C PHE A 66 -4.33 -1.53 -3.35
N VAL A 67 -4.58 -0.48 -2.57
CA VAL A 67 -5.91 0.01 -2.22
C VAL A 67 -6.02 1.47 -2.62
N ASP A 68 -6.81 1.74 -3.64
CA ASP A 68 -7.06 3.09 -4.16
C ASP A 68 -8.22 3.73 -3.41
N CYS A 69 -7.91 4.75 -2.62
CA CYS A 69 -8.81 5.47 -1.74
C CYS A 69 -9.36 6.75 -2.37
N GLN A 70 -9.25 6.96 -3.69
CA GLN A 70 -9.77 8.15 -4.33
C GLN A 70 -11.29 8.11 -4.42
N GLU A 71 -11.93 9.29 -4.41
CA GLU A 71 -13.33 9.37 -4.79
C GLU A 71 -13.43 9.10 -6.29
N ASN A 72 -14.31 8.19 -6.71
CA ASN A 72 -14.37 7.68 -8.07
C ASN A 72 -14.58 8.78 -9.12
N LYS A 73 -15.32 9.84 -8.76
CA LYS A 73 -15.58 10.99 -9.63
C LYS A 73 -14.36 11.90 -9.82
N GLU A 74 -13.38 11.82 -8.91
CA GLU A 74 -12.18 12.67 -8.89
C GLU A 74 -10.93 11.94 -9.37
N ALA A 75 -10.98 10.61 -9.48
CA ALA A 75 -9.84 9.79 -9.85
C ALA A 75 -9.45 10.05 -11.32
N THR A 76 -8.32 10.72 -11.53
CA THR A 76 -7.74 10.97 -12.87
C THR A 76 -6.68 9.95 -13.24
N LEU A 77 -6.09 9.29 -12.24
CA LEU A 77 -5.08 8.25 -12.40
C LEU A 77 -5.28 7.15 -11.37
N MET A 78 -5.01 5.92 -11.78
CA MET A 78 -5.14 4.74 -10.92
C MET A 78 -4.02 3.75 -11.19
N LEU A 79 -3.69 2.94 -10.16
CA LEU A 79 -2.81 1.79 -10.29
C LEU A 79 -3.60 0.58 -10.81
N ALA A 80 -3.09 -0.06 -11.87
CA ALA A 80 -3.66 -1.29 -12.40
C ALA A 80 -3.69 -2.39 -11.32
N GLY A 81 -4.85 -3.04 -11.18
CA GLY A 81 -5.06 -4.11 -10.19
C GLY A 81 -5.29 -3.62 -8.75
N ALA A 82 -5.35 -2.31 -8.50
CA ALA A 82 -5.71 -1.78 -7.20
C ALA A 82 -7.17 -2.09 -6.85
N ILE A 83 -7.41 -2.47 -5.59
CA ILE A 83 -8.75 -2.55 -5.02
C ILE A 83 -9.26 -1.13 -4.89
N ARG A 84 -10.35 -0.80 -5.58
CA ARG A 84 -11.00 0.50 -5.42
C ARG A 84 -11.67 0.55 -4.06
N TRP A 85 -11.58 1.69 -3.40
CA TRP A 85 -12.26 1.98 -2.15
C TRP A 85 -12.67 3.45 -2.17
N ASP A 86 -13.85 3.75 -2.73
CA ASP A 86 -14.36 5.10 -2.98
C ASP A 86 -14.56 5.91 -1.69
N VAL A 87 -13.52 6.57 -1.19
CA VAL A 87 -13.55 7.34 0.06
C VAL A 87 -14.03 8.77 -0.21
N LYS A 88 -15.07 9.20 0.51
CA LYS A 88 -15.66 10.53 0.44
C LYS A 88 -15.26 11.35 1.65
N ASP A 89 -14.63 12.50 1.38
CA ASP A 89 -14.06 13.40 2.38
C ASP A 89 -15.09 13.87 3.43
N ASP A 90 -16.32 14.14 2.99
CA ASP A 90 -17.41 14.67 3.81
C ASP A 90 -18.10 13.62 4.72
N ARG A 91 -17.93 12.33 4.44
CA ARG A 91 -18.75 11.26 5.04
C ARG A 91 -17.97 10.11 5.64
N ASP A 92 -16.88 9.72 5.01
CA ASP A 92 -16.23 8.44 5.30
C ASP A 92 -14.97 8.61 6.16
N ILE A 93 -14.22 9.70 5.97
CA ILE A 93 -12.80 9.77 6.38
C ILE A 93 -12.58 9.97 7.87
N HIS A 94 -13.62 10.09 8.69
CA HIS A 94 -13.43 10.31 10.12
C HIS A 94 -14.25 9.35 10.99
N LYS A 95 -14.87 8.33 10.38
CA LYS A 95 -15.87 7.49 11.06
C LYS A 95 -15.57 6.01 10.89
N GLU A 96 -15.16 5.35 11.97
CA GLU A 96 -14.99 3.89 12.01
C GLU A 96 -16.26 3.16 11.54
N ALA A 97 -17.44 3.57 12.01
CA ALA A 97 -18.70 2.92 11.64
C ALA A 97 -18.93 2.94 10.12
N THR A 98 -18.48 4.00 9.43
CA THR A 98 -18.57 4.09 7.98
C THR A 98 -17.58 3.15 7.30
N PHE A 99 -16.35 3.05 7.82
CA PHE A 99 -15.37 2.06 7.38
C PHE A 99 -15.91 0.63 7.50
N LEU A 100 -16.44 0.27 8.68
CA LEU A 100 -16.99 -1.06 8.94
C LEU A 100 -18.18 -1.36 8.03
N ARG A 101 -19.12 -0.42 7.87
CA ARG A 101 -20.24 -0.57 6.94
C ARG A 101 -19.77 -0.85 5.51
N ARG A 102 -18.73 -0.16 5.03
CA ARG A 102 -18.17 -0.38 3.69
C ARG A 102 -17.47 -1.74 3.57
N LYS A 103 -16.75 -2.17 4.61
CA LYS A 103 -16.19 -3.52 4.70
C LYS A 103 -17.28 -4.58 4.61
N ASP A 104 -18.32 -4.46 5.41
CA ASP A 104 -19.38 -5.46 5.52
C ASP A 104 -20.27 -5.53 4.27
N ASN A 105 -20.40 -4.42 3.53
CA ASN A 105 -21.17 -4.34 2.30
C ASN A 105 -20.28 -4.21 1.05
N ALA A 106 -19.02 -4.68 1.11
CA ALA A 106 -18.04 -4.48 0.04
C ALA A 106 -18.51 -4.99 -1.34
N LYS A 107 -19.34 -6.04 -1.37
CA LYS A 107 -19.98 -6.55 -2.60
C LYS A 107 -20.87 -5.50 -3.27
N ASP A 108 -21.64 -4.75 -2.49
CA ASP A 108 -22.56 -3.71 -2.99
C ASP A 108 -21.80 -2.52 -3.58
N TYR A 109 -20.54 -2.35 -3.18
CA TYR A 109 -19.64 -1.34 -3.71
C TYR A 109 -18.70 -1.86 -4.82
N GLY A 110 -18.83 -3.13 -5.21
CA GLY A 110 -17.99 -3.74 -6.25
C GLY A 110 -16.54 -3.98 -5.81
N TYR A 111 -16.28 -4.08 -4.51
CA TYR A 111 -14.95 -4.35 -3.96
C TYR A 111 -14.78 -5.85 -3.67
N PHE A 112 -13.65 -6.43 -4.07
CA PHE A 112 -13.34 -7.83 -3.79
C PHE A 112 -12.89 -8.01 -2.32
N GLN A 113 -13.86 -8.18 -1.43
CA GLN A 113 -13.69 -8.23 0.04
C GLN A 113 -12.75 -9.34 0.53
N ASP A 114 -12.89 -10.54 -0.04
CA ASP A 114 -12.23 -11.77 0.44
C ASP A 114 -10.70 -11.67 0.44
N SER A 115 -10.15 -10.75 -0.37
CA SER A 115 -8.71 -10.58 -0.53
C SER A 115 -8.07 -9.56 0.44
N LEU A 116 -8.87 -8.67 1.04
CA LEU A 116 -8.40 -7.62 1.95
C LEU A 116 -8.83 -7.86 3.40
N PHE A 117 -9.95 -8.55 3.60
CA PHE A 117 -10.53 -8.88 4.89
C PHE A 117 -10.89 -10.38 4.98
N PRO A 118 -9.90 -11.28 4.89
CA PRO A 118 -10.18 -12.70 5.12
C PRO A 118 -10.72 -12.92 6.54
N THR A 119 -11.35 -14.06 6.79
CA THR A 119 -11.69 -14.50 8.16
C THR A 119 -10.56 -15.30 8.79
N ASP A 120 -9.73 -15.94 7.96
CA ASP A 120 -8.56 -16.70 8.35
C ASP A 120 -7.30 -15.81 8.36
N PRO A 121 -6.62 -15.62 9.51
CA PRO A 121 -5.42 -14.78 9.61
C PRO A 121 -4.28 -15.25 8.71
N HIS A 122 -4.19 -16.54 8.37
CA HIS A 122 -3.14 -17.06 7.48
C HIS A 122 -3.29 -16.57 6.04
N LYS A 123 -4.50 -16.14 5.66
CA LYS A 123 -4.83 -15.60 4.33
C LYS A 123 -4.65 -14.08 4.25
N LEU A 124 -4.28 -13.43 5.35
CA LEU A 124 -3.99 -12.00 5.32
C LEU A 124 -2.88 -11.69 4.31
N PRO A 125 -3.02 -10.61 3.52
CA PRO A 125 -1.97 -10.19 2.61
C PRO A 125 -0.69 -9.88 3.41
N ASP A 126 0.45 -10.15 2.80
CA ASP A 126 1.74 -9.82 3.40
C ASP A 126 1.93 -8.31 3.46
N ILE A 127 1.45 -7.59 2.43
CA ILE A 127 1.58 -6.14 2.29
C ILE A 127 0.27 -5.53 1.79
N VAL A 128 -0.15 -4.43 2.40
CA VAL A 128 -1.22 -3.56 1.88
C VAL A 128 -0.69 -2.15 1.74
N ILE A 129 -0.83 -1.58 0.55
CA ILE A 129 -0.37 -0.22 0.21
C ILE A 129 -1.59 0.62 -0.13
N PHE A 130 -1.86 1.63 0.68
CA PHE A 130 -2.94 2.58 0.49
C PHE A 130 -2.44 3.78 -0.32
N ASN A 131 -3.23 4.19 -1.32
CA ASN A 131 -2.96 5.37 -2.12
C ASN A 131 -4.23 6.20 -2.33
N CYS A 132 -4.06 7.49 -2.56
CA CYS A 132 -5.04 8.42 -3.09
C CYS A 132 -4.28 9.34 -4.07
N GLN A 133 -4.88 10.41 -4.58
CA GLN A 133 -4.20 11.32 -5.53
C GLN A 133 -2.81 11.75 -5.04
N LEU A 134 -2.73 12.27 -3.81
CA LEU A 134 -1.51 12.87 -3.24
C LEU A 134 -0.92 12.08 -2.06
N GLY A 135 -1.51 10.94 -1.70
CA GLY A 135 -1.03 10.12 -0.56
C GLY A 135 -1.33 10.73 0.82
N VAL A 136 -2.15 11.79 0.89
CA VAL A 136 -2.56 12.47 2.13
C VAL A 136 -4.06 12.33 2.38
N ASN A 137 -4.50 12.63 3.61
CA ASN A 137 -5.91 12.59 4.06
C ASN A 137 -6.56 11.20 3.96
N ARG A 138 -7.06 10.82 2.78
CA ARG A 138 -7.79 9.58 2.50
C ARG A 138 -6.95 8.33 2.78
N SER A 139 -5.76 8.22 2.18
CA SER A 139 -4.90 7.04 2.34
C SER A 139 -4.46 6.82 3.79
N PRO A 140 -3.92 7.84 4.50
CA PRO A 140 -3.54 7.66 5.88
C PRO A 140 -4.70 7.22 6.77
N MET A 141 -5.87 7.85 6.60
CA MET A 141 -7.05 7.47 7.38
C MET A 141 -7.50 6.03 7.10
N MET A 142 -7.53 5.63 5.84
CA MET A 142 -7.94 4.28 5.48
C MET A 142 -6.96 3.24 6.00
N ALA A 143 -5.65 3.52 5.91
CA ALA A 143 -4.62 2.69 6.53
C ALA A 143 -4.81 2.57 8.04
N PHE A 144 -5.17 3.68 8.71
CA PHE A 144 -5.47 3.71 10.14
C PHE A 144 -6.66 2.81 10.50
N TRP A 145 -7.81 2.98 9.85
CA TRP A 145 -8.98 2.14 10.14
C TRP A 145 -8.74 0.67 9.80
N TYR A 146 -8.02 0.39 8.73
CA TYR A 146 -7.62 -0.96 8.36
C TYR A 146 -6.75 -1.60 9.44
N MET A 147 -5.67 -0.94 9.86
CA MET A 147 -4.77 -1.45 10.88
C MET A 147 -5.49 -1.65 12.21
N ARG A 148 -6.33 -0.69 12.61
CA ARG A 148 -7.13 -0.79 13.82
C ARG A 148 -8.10 -1.97 13.78
N TYR A 149 -8.74 -2.21 12.63
CA TYR A 149 -9.56 -3.40 12.43
C TYR A 149 -8.74 -4.68 12.59
N LEU A 150 -7.56 -4.76 11.97
CA LEU A 150 -6.71 -5.94 12.07
C LEU A 150 -6.31 -6.22 13.54
N LEU A 151 -5.88 -5.20 14.29
CA LEU A 151 -5.49 -5.35 15.69
C LEU A 151 -6.65 -5.76 16.60
N LYS A 152 -7.88 -5.31 16.30
CA LYS A 152 -9.09 -5.73 17.04
C LYS A 152 -9.51 -7.16 16.70
N THR A 153 -9.31 -7.58 15.45
CA THR A 153 -9.86 -8.83 14.92
C THR A 153 -8.91 -10.00 15.14
N TYR A 154 -7.62 -9.77 14.99
CA TYR A 154 -6.60 -10.82 15.05
C TYR A 154 -5.81 -10.69 16.34
N PRO A 155 -5.84 -11.73 17.21
CA PRO A 155 -5.08 -11.74 18.45
C PRO A 155 -3.60 -11.50 18.15
N SER A 156 -3.08 -10.36 18.58
CA SER A 156 -1.71 -9.96 18.36
C SER A 156 -1.19 -9.34 19.64
N THR A 157 -0.04 -9.81 20.12
CA THR A 157 0.68 -9.09 21.17
C THR A 157 1.27 -7.85 20.52
N VAL A 158 0.79 -6.66 20.88
CA VAL A 158 1.38 -5.43 20.36
C VAL A 158 2.71 -5.20 21.09
N PRO A 159 3.84 -5.11 20.39
CA PRO A 159 5.13 -4.93 21.04
C PRO A 159 5.22 -3.54 21.70
N ASP A 160 5.77 -3.49 22.91
CA ASP A 160 6.06 -2.21 23.61
C ASP A 160 7.24 -1.44 23.00
N ARG A 161 7.92 -2.02 21.99
CA ARG A 161 9.07 -1.42 21.34
C ARG A 161 8.68 -0.78 20.00
N PRO A 162 9.16 0.45 19.71
CA PRO A 162 8.94 1.06 18.40
C PRO A 162 9.59 0.22 17.29
N ASN A 163 9.05 0.31 16.07
CA ASN A 163 9.53 -0.38 14.87
C ASN A 163 9.39 -1.91 14.87
N VAL A 164 8.68 -2.51 15.84
CA VAL A 164 8.36 -3.93 15.84
C VAL A 164 6.93 -4.13 15.35
N ARG A 165 6.74 -5.08 14.43
CA ARG A 165 5.43 -5.39 13.85
C ARG A 165 4.61 -6.20 14.85
N ALA A 166 3.34 -5.83 15.01
CA ALA A 166 2.36 -6.62 15.75
C ALA A 166 1.81 -7.74 14.87
N LEU A 167 1.49 -7.44 13.61
CA LEU A 167 0.86 -8.35 12.66
C LEU A 167 1.82 -8.75 11.52
N LYS A 168 1.52 -9.88 10.88
CA LYS A 168 2.19 -10.32 9.64
C LYS A 168 2.02 -9.28 8.52
N THR A 169 0.82 -8.73 8.39
CA THR A 169 0.49 -7.75 7.36
C THR A 169 1.21 -6.44 7.60
N ARG A 170 2.00 -6.04 6.61
CA ARG A 170 2.66 -4.74 6.55
C ARG A 170 1.70 -3.72 5.92
N VAL A 171 1.50 -2.58 6.56
CA VAL A 171 0.60 -1.54 6.04
C VAL A 171 1.40 -0.28 5.71
N TYR A 172 1.32 0.13 4.44
CA TYR A 172 2.03 1.28 3.91
C TYR A 172 1.08 2.30 3.29
N ILE A 173 1.52 3.55 3.29
CA ILE A 173 0.94 4.64 2.51
C ILE A 173 1.95 5.04 1.44
N LEU A 174 1.53 5.09 0.18
CA LEU A 174 2.39 5.55 -0.91
C LEU A 174 2.63 7.06 -0.81
N GLU A 175 3.89 7.47 -0.61
CA GLU A 175 4.27 8.89 -0.56
C GLU A 175 3.98 9.58 -1.89
N GLY A 176 3.35 10.76 -1.82
CA GLY A 176 2.92 11.50 -3.01
C GLY A 176 1.71 10.90 -3.73
N GLY A 177 1.18 9.77 -3.27
CA GLY A 177 0.04 9.11 -3.88
C GLY A 177 0.30 8.65 -5.31
N VAL A 178 -0.77 8.51 -6.10
CA VAL A 178 -0.66 8.14 -7.52
C VAL A 178 -0.02 9.25 -8.37
N SER A 179 -0.20 10.52 -8.02
CA SER A 179 0.49 11.63 -8.71
C SER A 179 2.00 11.56 -8.53
N GLY A 180 2.47 11.13 -7.35
CA GLY A 180 3.90 10.96 -7.09
C GLY A 180 4.57 10.00 -8.09
N LEU A 181 3.82 9.04 -8.62
CA LEU A 181 4.33 8.07 -9.58
C LEU A 181 4.59 8.67 -10.98
N GLU A 182 3.98 9.79 -11.34
CA GLU A 182 4.23 10.48 -12.62
C GLU A 182 5.60 11.18 -12.68
N SER A 183 6.25 11.37 -11.53
CA SER A 183 7.54 12.05 -11.43
C SER A 183 8.62 11.34 -12.24
N SER A 184 9.51 12.10 -12.89
CA SER A 184 10.58 11.57 -13.76
C SER A 184 11.58 10.64 -13.04
N GLY A 185 11.69 10.73 -11.72
CA GLY A 185 12.51 9.84 -10.89
C GLY A 185 11.83 8.53 -10.48
N THR A 186 10.55 8.34 -10.81
CA THR A 186 9.82 7.11 -10.47
C THR A 186 10.29 5.95 -11.37
N PRO A 187 10.51 4.75 -10.80
CA PRO A 187 10.83 3.57 -11.59
C PRO A 187 9.79 3.30 -12.68
N ARG A 188 10.25 3.13 -13.93
CA ARG A 188 9.37 2.96 -15.12
C ARG A 188 8.36 1.82 -14.98
N GLY A 189 8.71 0.75 -14.27
CA GLY A 189 7.79 -0.36 -14.02
C GLY A 189 6.57 0.08 -13.20
N LEU A 190 6.74 0.92 -12.18
CA LEU A 190 5.60 1.49 -11.43
C LEU A 190 4.79 2.47 -12.29
N GLN A 191 5.46 3.33 -13.07
CA GLN A 191 4.79 4.25 -13.99
C GLN A 191 3.91 3.50 -15.00
N SER A 192 4.38 2.35 -15.50
CA SER A 192 3.63 1.55 -16.48
C SER A 192 2.33 0.93 -15.93
N LEU A 193 2.15 0.92 -14.61
CA LEU A 193 0.91 0.48 -13.97
C LEU A 193 -0.15 1.59 -13.90
N LEU A 194 0.21 2.84 -14.17
CA LEU A 194 -0.72 3.95 -14.16
C LEU A 194 -1.64 3.90 -15.38
N TYR A 195 -2.92 4.12 -15.13
CA TYR A 195 -3.88 4.32 -16.20
C TYR A 195 -4.92 5.38 -15.83
N ASP A 196 -5.47 6.02 -16.85
CA ASP A 196 -6.59 6.94 -16.74
C ASP A 196 -7.91 6.14 -16.76
N PRO A 197 -8.70 6.15 -15.68
CA PRO A 197 -9.94 5.38 -15.61
C PRO A 197 -11.02 5.90 -16.57
N SER A 198 -10.98 7.17 -17.00
CA SER A 198 -11.96 7.75 -17.94
C SER A 198 -11.77 7.23 -19.37
N LYS A 199 -10.55 6.79 -19.71
CA LYS A 199 -10.19 6.23 -21.02
C LYS A 199 -10.44 4.73 -21.15
N LYS A 200 -10.82 4.05 -20.05
CA LYS A 200 -11.27 2.65 -20.08
C LYS A 200 -12.77 2.57 -20.28
N SER A 201 -13.23 2.65 -21.53
CA SER A 201 -14.48 2.01 -21.94
C SER A 201 -14.16 0.61 -22.49
N GLY A 202 -14.51 -0.45 -21.73
CA GLY A 202 -14.61 -1.80 -22.29
C GLY A 202 -13.52 -2.82 -21.96
N ALA A 203 -13.06 -2.93 -20.71
CA ALA A 203 -12.42 -4.17 -20.24
C ALA A 203 -12.79 -4.47 -18.77
N SER A 204 -14.01 -4.95 -18.59
CA SER A 204 -14.31 -5.84 -17.47
C SER A 204 -13.46 -7.09 -17.65
N GLY A 205 -12.52 -7.34 -16.75
CA GLY A 205 -11.61 -8.46 -16.88
C GLY A 205 -10.85 -8.71 -15.59
N SER A 206 -11.41 -9.62 -14.78
CA SER A 206 -10.71 -10.63 -13.99
C SER A 206 -9.46 -10.18 -13.23
N GLY A 207 -9.56 -10.19 -11.90
CA GLY A 207 -8.39 -10.14 -11.01
C GLY A 207 -7.34 -11.15 -11.46
N THR A 208 -6.31 -10.66 -12.14
CA THR A 208 -5.12 -11.42 -12.44
C THR A 208 -4.18 -11.20 -11.27
N SER A 209 -3.99 -12.25 -10.49
CA SER A 209 -2.84 -12.38 -9.61
C SER A 209 -1.59 -12.07 -10.44
N PHE A 210 -0.69 -11.23 -9.93
CA PHE A 210 0.62 -10.98 -10.54
C PHE A 210 1.44 -12.27 -10.53
N ALA A 211 1.21 -13.15 -11.51
CA ALA A 211 2.06 -14.33 -11.72
C ALA A 211 3.37 -13.95 -12.45
N SER A 212 3.59 -12.69 -12.80
CA SER A 212 4.86 -12.25 -13.38
C SER A 212 5.10 -10.76 -13.10
N SER A 213 6.12 -10.46 -12.30
CA SER A 213 6.60 -9.10 -12.09
C SER A 213 7.18 -8.52 -13.40
N PRO A 214 7.10 -7.20 -13.65
CA PRO A 214 7.84 -6.57 -14.73
C PRO A 214 9.34 -6.74 -14.45
N GLN A 215 10.06 -7.41 -15.35
CA GLN A 215 11.51 -7.57 -15.22
C GLN A 215 12.19 -6.20 -15.38
N PRO A 216 13.17 -5.87 -14.52
CA PRO A 216 14.13 -4.83 -14.86
C PRO A 216 15.03 -5.38 -15.98
N THR A 217 14.83 -4.92 -17.21
CA THR A 217 15.79 -5.17 -18.29
C THR A 217 17.08 -4.41 -17.99
N ASN A 218 18.03 -5.07 -17.33
CA ASN A 218 19.43 -4.69 -17.36
C ASN A 218 19.94 -4.93 -18.79
N GLN A 219 19.80 -3.93 -19.66
CA GLN A 219 20.57 -3.90 -20.91
C GLN A 219 22.03 -3.54 -20.57
N SER A 220 22.78 -4.52 -20.07
CA SER A 220 24.23 -4.49 -20.21
C SER A 220 24.55 -4.84 -21.67
N ASN A 221 24.64 -3.81 -22.52
CA ASN A 221 25.25 -3.92 -23.84
C ASN A 221 26.76 -4.17 -23.67
N MET A 222 27.15 -5.40 -23.32
CA MET A 222 28.48 -5.89 -23.65
C MET A 222 28.43 -6.36 -25.11
N ARG A 223 28.73 -5.39 -25.98
CA ARG A 223 29.00 -5.55 -27.39
C ARG A 223 29.99 -6.69 -27.57
N ARG A 224 29.51 -7.85 -28.03
CA ARG A 224 30.34 -9.00 -28.43
C ARG A 224 31.16 -8.56 -29.64
N VAL A 225 32.39 -8.12 -29.40
CA VAL A 225 33.36 -7.85 -30.47
C VAL A 225 33.78 -9.20 -31.04
N THR A 226 33.32 -9.48 -32.26
CA THR A 226 33.78 -10.60 -33.07
C THR A 226 35.10 -10.22 -33.73
N SER A 227 36.21 -10.77 -33.26
CA SER A 227 37.37 -11.12 -34.08
C SER A 227 37.31 -12.65 -34.23
N GLY A 228 37.19 -13.25 -35.41
CA GLY A 228 37.98 -12.97 -36.61
C GLY A 228 39.25 -13.82 -36.56
N VAL A 229 39.12 -15.15 -36.66
CA VAL A 229 40.26 -16.04 -36.93
C VAL A 229 39.88 -16.98 -38.07
N SER A 230 40.50 -16.70 -39.21
CA SER A 230 40.47 -17.48 -40.44
C SER A 230 41.06 -18.87 -40.25
N LYS A 231 40.53 -19.84 -41.00
CA LYS A 231 41.17 -21.14 -41.29
C LYS A 231 42.50 -20.96 -42.03
N THR A 232 43.47 -21.82 -41.71
CA THR A 232 44.36 -22.63 -42.58
C THR A 232 45.39 -23.31 -41.64
N ASN A 233 45.87 -24.56 -41.77
CA ASN A 233 45.75 -25.65 -42.74
C ASN A 233 45.58 -26.97 -41.96
#